data_AF-A0A562IZS3-F1
#
_entry.id   AF-A0A562IZS3-F1
#
_cell.length_a   1.000
_cell.length_b   1.000
_cell.length_c   1.000
_cell.angle_alpha   90.00
_cell.angle_beta   90.00
_cell.angle_gamma   90.00
#
_symmetry.space_group_name_H-M   'P 1'
#
loop_
_entity.id
_entity.type
_entity.pdbx_description
1 polymer ?
#
loop_
_entity_poly.entity_id
_entity_poly.type
_entity_poly.pdbx_seq_one_letter_code
_entity_poly.pdbx_strand_id
1 'polypeptide(L)'
;MELRAGRIALSQIVDEWLEHQPLNPRLLATELAELIRSLSKPGTLLPADCALLVGPSDVQAKPDALTLWGIAEYFDALGQGRTPSTVATTQGRARASAVLVARYWIDRLVKEATDRALIANGLMHSMTASAPTQGNTALAQNSPQFISGSDPTCLAIREHQQRAEGEHTASQQLDTERTARHNAELKAQSLKEALIGRDTQLQQIAEEKEHWRRALIEERRRTTQLQAVLDQYAGIVAFMNPDNPLSPPEGRRLVSAWCDLTENGTLDLVTDTGIGLKVHCQRWLDQHFGQSLNSVVSRFTWALGWPARKRGGAVARYPEKKM
;
A
#
# COMPACT_ATOMS: atom_id res chain seq x y z
N MET A 1 -6.87 -11.59 10.19
CA MET A 1 -7.24 -10.17 10.25
C MET A 1 -6.57 -9.49 9.06
N GLU A 2 -7.36 -9.14 8.04
CA GLU A 2 -6.86 -8.43 6.85
C GLU A 2 -6.49 -7.00 7.23
N LEU A 3 -5.33 -6.51 6.77
CA LEU A 3 -4.89 -5.14 7.02
C LEU A 3 -5.76 -4.19 6.20
N ARG A 4 -6.56 -3.37 6.87
CA ARG A 4 -7.45 -2.41 6.19
C ARG A 4 -6.66 -1.17 5.80
N ALA A 5 -6.80 -0.75 4.54
CA ALA A 5 -6.26 0.52 4.07
C ALA A 5 -7.16 1.67 4.52
N GLY A 6 -6.56 2.83 4.82
CA GLY A 6 -7.28 4.05 5.21
C GLY A 6 -6.87 4.59 6.57
N ARG A 7 -7.53 5.67 6.99
CA ARG A 7 -7.32 6.31 8.30
C ARG A 7 -8.63 6.33 9.08
N ILE A 8 -8.53 6.34 10.40
CA ILE A 8 -9.65 6.39 11.33
C ILE A 8 -9.39 7.46 12.39
N ALA A 9 -10.45 8.15 12.83
CA ALA A 9 -10.33 9.07 13.94
C ALA A 9 -10.04 8.30 15.24
N LEU A 10 -9.10 8.79 16.05
CA LEU A 10 -8.70 8.15 17.30
C LEU A 10 -9.89 7.89 18.25
N SER A 11 -10.90 8.77 18.22
CA SER A 11 -12.13 8.62 19.00
C SER A 11 -13.05 7.47 18.54
N GLN A 12 -12.93 7.01 17.29
CA GLN A 12 -13.78 5.96 16.71
C GLN A 12 -13.17 4.56 16.80
N ILE A 13 -11.92 4.45 17.25
CA ILE A 13 -11.19 3.17 17.29
C ILE A 13 -11.85 2.16 18.23
N VAL A 14 -12.38 2.63 19.37
CA VAL A 14 -13.02 1.76 20.37
C VAL A 14 -14.33 1.17 19.84
N ASP A 15 -15.09 1.96 19.08
CA ASP A 15 -16.35 1.51 18.47
C ASP A 15 -16.08 0.37 17.46
N GLU A 16 -14.99 0.45 16.69
CA GLU A 16 -14.61 -0.64 15.78
C GLU A 16 -14.15 -1.90 16.52
N TRP A 17 -13.46 -1.75 17.66
CA TRP A 17 -13.02 -2.89 18.46
C TRP A 17 -14.19 -3.67 19.04
N LEU A 18 -15.26 -2.99 19.45
CA LEU A 18 -16.48 -3.64 19.95
C LEU A 18 -17.10 -4.59 18.95
N GLU A 19 -17.00 -4.29 17.65
CA GLU A 19 -17.59 -5.09 16.58
C GLU A 19 -16.70 -6.25 16.11
N HIS A 20 -15.37 -6.14 16.27
CA HIS A 20 -14.43 -7.00 15.53
C HIS A 20 -13.40 -7.76 16.39
N GLN A 21 -13.25 -7.43 17.67
CA GLN A 21 -12.20 -8.02 18.52
C GLN A 21 -12.77 -9.00 19.55
N PRO A 22 -12.10 -10.15 19.79
CA PRO A 22 -12.55 -11.13 20.77
C PRO A 22 -12.26 -10.72 22.22
N LEU A 23 -11.39 -9.73 22.43
CA LEU A 23 -11.00 -9.24 23.75
C LEU A 23 -11.84 -8.03 24.15
N ASN A 24 -12.02 -7.85 25.46
CA ASN A 24 -12.64 -6.64 25.99
C ASN A 24 -11.85 -5.40 25.53
N PRO A 25 -12.49 -4.40 24.88
CA PRO A 25 -11.81 -3.22 24.35
C PRO A 25 -11.00 -2.45 25.38
N ARG A 26 -11.38 -2.50 26.67
CA ARG A 26 -10.63 -1.86 27.75
C ARG A 26 -9.30 -2.57 28.05
N LEU A 27 -9.32 -3.90 28.09
CA LEU A 27 -8.12 -4.70 28.26
C LEU A 27 -7.20 -4.55 27.05
N LEU A 28 -7.78 -4.50 25.85
CA LEU A 28 -7.03 -4.24 24.64
C LEU A 28 -6.37 -2.84 24.66
N ALA A 29 -7.07 -1.83 25.18
CA ALA A 29 -6.52 -0.47 25.30
C ALA A 29 -5.33 -0.41 26.27
N THR A 30 -5.40 -1.09 27.43
CA THR A 30 -4.27 -1.13 28.38
C THR A 30 -3.05 -1.83 27.79
N GLU A 31 -3.26 -3.00 27.16
CA GLU A 31 -2.18 -3.76 26.52
C GLU A 31 -1.54 -2.99 25.36
N LEU A 32 -2.36 -2.30 24.57
CA LEU A 32 -1.88 -1.46 23.47
C LEU A 32 -1.09 -0.25 23.99
N ALA A 33 -1.51 0.36 25.11
CA ALA A 33 -0.75 1.42 25.75
C ALA A 33 0.62 0.94 26.23
N GLU A 34 0.70 -0.23 26.89
CA GLU A 34 1.96 -0.82 27.32
C GLU A 34 2.86 -1.20 26.14
N LEU A 35 2.27 -1.73 25.07
CA LEU A 35 3.00 -2.06 23.86
C LEU A 35 3.62 -0.81 23.22
N ILE A 36 2.87 0.28 23.09
CA ILE A 36 3.39 1.56 22.56
C ILE A 36 4.52 2.11 23.45
N ARG A 37 4.38 2.00 24.78
CA ARG A 37 5.43 2.37 25.74
C ARG A 37 6.68 1.51 25.59
N SER A 38 6.52 0.21 25.31
CA SER A 38 7.65 -0.71 25.09
C SER A 38 8.41 -0.41 23.80
N LEU A 39 7.74 0.15 22.80
CA LEU A 39 8.32 0.46 21.48
C LEU A 39 9.04 1.82 21.43
N SER A 40 8.86 2.69 22.43
CA SER A 40 9.31 4.08 22.29
C SER A 40 9.75 4.72 23.61
N LYS A 41 10.72 5.65 23.51
CA LYS A 41 11.11 6.49 24.64
C LYS A 41 10.15 7.69 24.77
N PRO A 42 9.98 8.26 25.97
CA PRO A 42 9.22 9.50 26.15
C PRO A 42 9.72 10.59 25.18
N GLY A 43 8.79 11.27 24.51
CA GLY A 43 9.11 12.32 23.53
C GLY A 43 9.40 11.84 22.10
N THR A 44 9.32 10.54 21.80
CA THR A 44 9.44 10.04 20.42
C THR A 44 8.26 10.53 19.58
N LEU A 45 8.56 11.20 18.47
CA LEU A 45 7.56 11.69 17.53
C LEU A 45 6.96 10.53 16.74
N LEU A 46 5.65 10.58 16.54
CA LEU A 46 4.97 9.64 15.69
C LEU A 46 5.16 10.05 14.22
N PRO A 47 5.62 9.13 13.36
CA PRO A 47 5.69 9.35 11.92
C PRO A 47 4.32 9.71 11.29
N ALA A 48 4.32 10.59 10.29
CA ALA A 48 3.10 11.11 9.64
C ALA A 48 2.34 10.06 8.81
N ASP A 49 3.03 9.01 8.37
CA ASP A 49 2.42 7.82 7.77
C ASP A 49 1.55 7.06 8.79
N CYS A 50 1.91 7.08 10.08
CA CYS A 50 1.18 6.39 11.15
C CYS A 50 0.00 7.19 11.73
N ALA A 51 0.15 8.50 11.96
CA ALA A 51 -0.99 9.36 12.29
C ALA A 51 -0.81 10.81 11.81
N LEU A 52 -1.94 11.48 11.57
CA LEU A 52 -2.02 12.87 11.16
C LEU A 52 -2.88 13.65 12.15
N LEU A 53 -2.47 14.88 12.43
CA LEU A 53 -3.26 15.85 13.16
C LEU A 53 -3.96 16.78 12.16
N VAL A 54 -5.29 16.81 12.19
CA VAL A 54 -6.13 17.63 11.31
C VAL A 54 -6.69 18.80 12.12
N GLY A 55 -6.11 19.99 11.94
CA GLY A 55 -6.55 21.21 12.61
C GLY A 55 -6.18 22.44 11.81
N PRO A 56 -6.69 23.64 12.18
CA PRO A 56 -6.30 24.88 11.54
C PRO A 56 -4.79 25.08 11.74
N SER A 57 -4.01 24.90 10.67
CA SER A 57 -2.58 25.15 10.70
C SER A 57 -2.35 26.65 10.80
N ASP A 58 -1.89 27.11 11.96
CA ASP A 58 -1.37 28.45 12.09
C ASP A 58 -0.01 28.50 11.38
N VAL A 59 0.09 29.29 10.31
CA VAL A 59 1.24 29.29 9.37
C VAL A 59 2.55 29.73 10.05
N GLN A 60 2.47 30.31 11.25
CA GLN A 60 3.61 30.76 12.05
C GLN A 60 4.00 29.83 13.21
N ALA A 61 3.21 28.79 13.51
CA ALA A 61 3.50 27.87 14.60
C ALA A 61 4.42 26.72 14.15
N LYS A 62 5.34 26.30 15.03
CA LYS A 62 6.14 25.07 14.82
C LYS A 62 5.20 23.89 14.53
N PRO A 63 5.58 22.94 13.65
CA PRO A 63 4.72 21.82 13.31
C PRO A 63 4.34 21.05 14.58
N ASP A 64 3.05 21.08 14.93
CA ASP A 64 2.52 20.31 16.06
C ASP A 64 2.55 18.83 15.68
N ALA A 65 3.25 18.04 16.49
CA ALA A 65 3.50 16.65 16.20
C ALA A 65 2.91 15.79 17.31
N LEU A 66 2.31 14.67 16.92
CA LEU A 66 1.84 13.66 17.87
C LEU A 66 3.05 12.92 18.44
N THR A 67 3.04 12.72 19.75
CA THR A 67 4.02 11.86 20.43
C THR A 67 3.43 10.48 20.61
N LEU A 68 4.27 9.44 20.47
CA LEU A 68 3.86 8.06 20.77
C LEU A 68 3.35 7.94 22.22
N TRP A 69 3.96 8.69 23.14
CA TRP A 69 3.56 8.72 24.53
C TRP A 69 2.17 9.31 24.75
N GLY A 70 1.81 10.40 24.05
CA GLY A 70 0.47 10.97 24.13
C GLY A 70 -0.63 10.02 23.66
N ILE A 71 -0.33 9.18 22.66
CA ILE A 71 -1.24 8.12 22.20
C ILE A 71 -1.34 7.00 23.25
N ALA A 72 -0.22 6.60 23.87
CA ALA A 72 -0.25 5.61 24.94
C ALA A 72 -1.07 6.08 26.15
N GLU A 73 -0.92 7.34 26.58
CA GLU A 73 -1.72 7.93 27.66
C GLU A 73 -3.22 7.98 27.33
N TYR A 74 -3.57 8.24 26.07
CA TYR A 74 -4.95 8.19 25.61
C TYR A 74 -5.54 6.77 25.77
N PHE A 75 -4.82 5.74 25.35
CA PHE A 75 -5.28 4.35 25.48
C PHE A 75 -5.28 3.85 26.92
N ASP A 76 -4.35 4.28 27.76
CA ASP A 76 -4.33 3.96 29.19
C ASP A 76 -5.55 4.58 29.91
N ALA A 77 -5.89 5.84 29.58
CA ALA A 77 -7.11 6.47 30.09
C ALA A 77 -8.39 5.73 29.64
N LEU A 78 -8.44 5.25 28.40
CA LEU A 78 -9.52 4.37 27.91
C LEU A 78 -9.60 3.05 28.67
N GLY A 79 -8.44 2.42 28.94
CA GLY A 79 -8.33 1.20 29.73
C GLY A 79 -8.86 1.35 31.15
N GLN A 80 -8.62 2.51 31.77
CA GLN A 80 -9.15 2.89 33.08
C GLN A 80 -10.64 3.27 33.06
N GLY A 81 -11.31 3.16 31.90
CA GLY A 81 -12.73 3.47 31.74
C GLY A 81 -13.05 4.96 31.58
N ARG A 82 -12.05 5.82 31.34
CA ARG A 82 -12.26 7.24 31.02
C ARG A 82 -12.36 7.42 29.52
N THR A 83 -13.14 8.39 29.05
CA THR A 83 -13.24 8.76 27.62
C THR A 83 -12.47 10.06 27.37
N PRO A 84 -11.14 10.01 27.17
CA PRO A 84 -10.34 11.21 26.94
C PRO A 84 -10.78 11.92 25.65
N SER A 85 -11.17 13.19 25.74
CA SER A 85 -11.50 14.01 24.57
C SER A 85 -10.27 14.65 23.91
N THR A 86 -9.10 14.55 24.55
CA THR A 86 -7.86 15.21 24.12
C THR A 86 -6.64 14.30 24.23
N VAL A 87 -5.65 14.54 23.37
CA VAL A 87 -4.36 13.83 23.28
C VAL A 87 -3.23 14.84 23.45
N ALA A 88 -2.17 14.47 24.16
CA ALA A 88 -0.98 15.30 24.30
C ALA A 88 -0.15 15.34 23.00
N THR A 89 0.17 16.55 22.54
CA THR A 89 1.03 16.85 21.39
C THR A 89 2.27 17.63 21.83
N THR A 90 3.21 17.89 20.93
CA THR A 90 4.43 18.64 21.26
C THR A 90 4.16 20.10 21.62
N GLN A 91 3.08 20.70 21.11
CA GLN A 91 2.71 22.09 21.38
C GLN A 91 1.52 22.24 22.35
N GLY A 92 0.87 21.15 22.78
CA GLY A 92 -0.23 21.23 23.73
C GLY A 92 -1.14 20.02 23.74
N ARG A 93 -2.46 20.27 23.71
CA ARG A 93 -3.49 19.23 23.68
C ARG A 93 -4.35 19.37 22.43
N ALA A 94 -4.40 18.32 21.62
CA ALA A 94 -5.28 18.23 20.46
C ALA A 94 -6.56 17.45 20.80
N ARG A 95 -7.67 17.72 20.10
CA ARG A 95 -8.89 16.92 20.23
C ARG A 95 -8.66 15.53 19.64
N ALA A 96 -9.12 14.48 20.32
CA ALA A 96 -8.98 13.10 19.84
C ALA A 96 -9.66 12.88 18.47
N SER A 97 -10.77 13.57 18.19
CA SER A 97 -11.45 13.52 16.89
C SER A 97 -10.65 14.15 15.74
N ALA A 98 -9.68 15.01 16.05
CA ALA A 98 -8.79 15.64 15.07
C ALA A 98 -7.57 14.78 14.73
N VAL A 99 -7.36 13.66 15.45
CA VAL A 99 -6.23 12.76 15.23
C VAL A 99 -6.68 11.60 14.34
N LEU A 100 -6.12 11.51 13.13
CA LEU A 100 -6.36 10.45 12.17
C LEU A 100 -5.22 9.43 12.17
N VAL A 101 -5.50 8.25 12.69
CA VAL A 101 -4.55 7.14 12.78
C VAL A 101 -4.71 6.23 11.56
N ALA A 102 -3.61 5.76 10.99
CA ALA A 102 -3.64 4.80 9.89
C ALA A 102 -4.12 3.43 10.40
N ARG A 103 -5.12 2.86 9.71
CA ARG A 103 -5.75 1.58 10.08
C ARG A 103 -4.74 0.44 10.10
N TYR A 104 -3.93 0.30 9.06
CA TYR A 104 -2.88 -0.73 9.00
C TYR A 104 -1.92 -0.69 10.20
N TRP A 105 -1.62 0.51 10.73
CA TRP A 105 -0.69 0.68 11.84
C TRP A 105 -1.34 0.25 13.15
N ILE A 106 -2.54 0.74 13.45
CA ILE A 106 -3.26 0.35 14.67
C ILE A 106 -3.65 -1.13 14.64
N ASP A 107 -4.07 -1.68 13.49
CA ASP A 107 -4.43 -3.09 13.35
C ASP A 107 -3.24 -4.01 13.64
N ARG A 108 -2.04 -3.62 13.18
CA ARG A 108 -0.81 -4.35 13.49
C ARG A 108 -0.51 -4.34 14.99
N LEU A 109 -0.63 -3.19 15.65
CA LEU A 109 -0.41 -3.06 17.09
C LEU A 109 -1.48 -3.82 17.90
N VAL A 110 -2.74 -3.77 17.47
CA VAL A 110 -3.86 -4.49 18.08
C VAL A 110 -3.65 -6.00 17.97
N LYS A 111 -3.19 -6.50 16.82
CA LYS A 111 -2.86 -7.91 16.66
C LYS A 111 -1.76 -8.34 17.62
N GLU A 112 -0.67 -7.58 17.70
CA GLU A 112 0.43 -7.90 18.61
C GLU A 112 0.02 -7.79 20.08
N ALA A 113 -0.79 -6.79 20.45
CA ALA A 113 -1.34 -6.64 21.79
C ALA A 113 -2.29 -7.80 22.13
N THR A 114 -3.10 -8.26 21.17
CA THR A 114 -3.98 -9.42 21.33
C THR A 114 -3.16 -10.70 21.53
N ASP A 115 -2.12 -10.91 20.73
CA ASP A 115 -1.23 -12.06 20.85
C ASP A 115 -0.52 -12.06 22.22
N ARG A 116 -0.02 -10.90 22.69
CA ARG A 116 0.57 -10.75 24.03
C ARG A 116 -0.42 -11.02 25.15
N ALA A 117 -1.64 -10.46 25.05
CA ALA A 117 -2.70 -10.66 26.03
C ALA A 117 -3.14 -12.13 26.10
N LEU A 118 -3.22 -12.82 24.96
CA LEU A 118 -3.54 -14.24 24.90
C LEU A 118 -2.43 -15.11 25.50
N ILE A 119 -1.16 -14.78 25.25
CA ILE A 119 -0.02 -15.46 25.87
C ILE A 119 -0.01 -15.22 27.38
N ALA A 120 -0.22 -13.98 27.83
CA ALA A 120 -0.30 -13.63 29.25
C ALA A 120 -1.46 -14.34 29.95
N ASN A 121 -2.64 -14.40 29.31
CA ASN A 121 -3.78 -15.16 29.82
C ASN A 121 -3.51 -16.67 29.84
N GLY A 122 -2.87 -17.23 28.80
CA GLY A 122 -2.47 -18.63 28.77
C GLY A 122 -1.45 -18.99 29.86
N LEU A 123 -0.50 -18.10 30.11
CA LEU A 123 0.47 -18.22 31.22
C LEU A 123 -0.23 -18.10 32.57
N MET A 124 -1.17 -17.17 32.75
CA MET A 124 -1.96 -17.06 33.99
C MET A 124 -2.77 -18.32 34.26
N HIS A 125 -3.41 -18.92 33.24
CA HIS A 125 -4.12 -20.20 33.40
C HIS A 125 -3.18 -21.36 33.76
N SER A 126 -1.92 -21.32 33.30
CA SER A 126 -0.89 -22.30 33.70
C SER A 126 -0.32 -22.05 35.11
N MET A 127 -0.37 -20.81 35.61
CA MET A 127 0.07 -20.46 36.98
C MET A 127 -1.07 -20.57 38.01
N THR A 128 -2.34 -20.46 37.59
CA THR A 128 -3.52 -20.77 38.40
C THR A 128 -3.90 -22.24 38.35
N ALA A 129 -3.12 -23.09 37.67
CA ALA A 129 -2.94 -24.45 38.15
C ALA A 129 -2.24 -24.34 39.50
N SER A 130 -3.05 -24.10 40.54
CA SER A 130 -2.69 -24.25 41.94
C SER A 130 -1.69 -25.38 42.03
N ALA A 131 -0.48 -25.09 42.53
CA ALA A 131 0.31 -26.12 43.16
C ALA A 131 -0.68 -26.94 43.99
N PRO A 132 -0.84 -28.26 43.74
CA PRO A 132 -1.75 -29.04 44.54
C PRO A 132 -1.26 -28.88 45.96
N THR A 133 -2.00 -28.10 46.73
CA THR A 133 -1.92 -28.11 48.17
C THR A 133 -2.28 -29.56 48.49
N GLN A 134 -1.27 -30.37 48.77
CA GLN A 134 -1.42 -31.76 49.19
C GLN A 134 -2.11 -31.73 50.55
N GLY A 135 -3.42 -31.50 50.53
CA GLY A 135 -4.34 -31.73 51.61
C GLY A 135 -4.97 -33.09 51.37
N ASN A 136 -4.45 -34.09 52.08
CA ASN A 136 -5.09 -35.37 52.39
C ASN A 136 -5.71 -36.16 51.23
N THR A 137 -4.89 -36.99 50.59
CA THR A 137 -5.29 -38.39 50.42
C THR A 137 -4.66 -39.17 51.56
N ALA A 138 -5.51 -39.69 52.45
CA ALA A 138 -5.13 -40.78 53.33
C ALA A 138 -4.69 -41.95 52.45
N LEU A 139 -3.39 -42.05 52.19
CA LEU A 139 -2.78 -43.29 51.74
C LEU A 139 -3.01 -44.28 52.88
N ALA A 140 -3.91 -45.21 52.62
CA ALA A 140 -4.05 -46.42 53.40
C ALA A 140 -2.65 -46.96 53.69
N GLN A 141 -2.41 -47.14 54.99
CA GLN A 141 -1.26 -47.85 55.52
C GLN A 141 -1.03 -49.13 54.73
N ASN A 142 0.06 -49.16 53.99
CA ASN A 142 0.84 -50.37 53.80
C ASN A 142 2.28 -49.96 53.98
N SER A 143 2.65 -49.78 55.25
CA SER A 143 4.04 -49.84 55.68
C SER A 143 4.60 -51.17 55.13
N PRO A 144 5.64 -51.16 54.29
CA PRO A 144 6.34 -52.41 54.05
C PRO A 144 6.86 -52.86 55.41
N GLN A 145 6.46 -54.06 55.79
CA GLN A 145 6.89 -54.69 57.04
C GLN A 145 8.40 -54.52 57.15
N PHE A 146 8.87 -53.99 58.28
CA PHE A 146 10.27 -54.00 58.65
C PHE A 146 10.74 -55.46 58.68
N ILE A 147 11.27 -55.95 57.56
CA ILE A 147 12.10 -57.15 57.55
C ILE A 147 13.44 -56.72 58.14
N SER A 148 13.75 -57.31 59.30
CA SER A 148 15.02 -57.14 60.01
C SER A 148 16.19 -57.19 59.04
N GLY A 149 16.97 -56.10 58.98
CA GLY A 149 18.05 -55.89 58.01
C GLY A 149 19.32 -56.71 58.24
N SER A 150 19.21 -57.95 58.69
CA SER A 150 20.34 -58.79 59.11
C SER A 150 20.37 -60.19 58.48
N ASP A 151 19.42 -60.53 57.61
CA ASP A 151 19.46 -61.79 56.87
C ASP A 151 20.18 -61.61 55.51
N PRO A 152 21.32 -62.29 55.25
CA PRO A 152 22.09 -62.15 54.02
C PRO A 152 21.29 -62.51 52.76
N THR A 153 20.26 -63.36 52.87
CA THR A 153 19.41 -63.72 51.74
C THR A 153 18.47 -62.57 51.35
N CYS A 154 17.92 -61.83 52.31
CA CYS A 154 17.08 -60.66 52.06
C CYS A 154 17.87 -59.47 51.46
N LEU A 155 19.14 -59.31 51.86
CA LEU A 155 20.03 -58.30 51.28
C LEU A 155 20.34 -58.60 49.80
N ALA A 156 20.64 -59.86 49.47
CA ALA A 156 20.91 -60.25 48.09
C ALA A 156 19.70 -60.02 47.16
N ILE A 157 18.48 -60.30 47.63
CA ILE A 157 17.25 -60.03 46.88
C ILE A 157 17.06 -58.51 46.67
N ARG A 158 17.29 -57.69 47.70
CA ARG A 158 17.17 -56.23 47.60
C ARG A 158 18.22 -55.64 46.65
N GLU A 159 19.47 -56.10 46.69
CA GLU A 159 20.51 -55.64 45.78
C GLU A 159 20.21 -56.01 44.32
N HIS A 160 19.74 -57.24 44.09
CA HIS A 160 19.32 -57.66 42.75
C HIS A 160 18.15 -56.81 42.24
N GLN A 161 17.16 -56.53 43.10
CA GLN A 161 16.04 -55.68 42.74
C GLN A 161 16.48 -54.24 42.43
N GLN A 162 17.38 -53.65 43.22
CA GLN A 162 17.92 -52.32 42.96
C GLN A 162 18.72 -52.24 41.67
N ARG A 163 19.49 -53.29 41.32
CA ARG A 163 20.18 -53.35 40.02
C ARG A 163 19.20 -53.44 38.86
N ALA A 164 18.18 -54.29 38.96
CA ALA A 164 17.15 -54.41 37.93
C ALA A 164 16.37 -53.10 37.75
N GLU A 165 16.02 -52.41 38.84
CA GLU A 165 15.36 -51.10 38.79
C GLU A 165 16.28 -50.02 38.21
N GLY A 166 17.57 -50.04 38.55
CA GLY A 166 18.59 -49.14 37.99
C GLY A 166 18.82 -49.33 36.49
N GLU A 167 18.93 -50.59 36.04
CA GLU A 167 19.04 -50.95 34.62
C GLU A 167 17.77 -50.58 33.85
N HIS A 168 16.60 -50.78 34.46
CA HIS A 168 15.35 -50.39 33.84
C HIS A 168 15.23 -48.86 33.71
N THR A 169 15.63 -48.11 34.74
CA THR A 169 15.62 -46.65 34.70
C THR A 169 16.62 -46.11 33.67
N ALA A 170 17.83 -46.68 33.60
CA ALA A 170 18.84 -46.27 32.63
C ALA A 170 18.43 -46.59 31.18
N SER A 171 17.81 -47.75 30.93
CA SER A 171 17.28 -48.09 29.61
C SER A 171 16.13 -47.18 29.19
N GLN A 172 15.19 -46.88 30.11
CA GLN A 172 14.12 -45.91 29.85
C GLN A 172 14.69 -44.53 29.53
N GLN A 173 15.68 -44.04 30.28
CA GLN A 173 16.33 -42.76 30.00
C GLN A 173 16.96 -42.72 28.60
N LEU A 174 17.72 -43.76 28.23
CA LEU A 174 18.32 -43.85 26.88
C LEU A 174 17.27 -43.86 25.77
N ASP A 175 16.15 -44.56 25.96
CA ASP A 175 15.07 -44.59 24.97
C ASP A 175 14.33 -43.24 24.88
N THR A 176 14.14 -42.54 26.00
CA THR A 176 13.60 -41.17 26.00
C THR A 176 14.54 -40.19 25.29
N GLU A 177 15.85 -40.30 25.49
CA GLU A 177 16.82 -39.46 24.79
C GLU A 177 16.86 -39.74 23.29
N ARG A 178 16.83 -41.02 22.89
CA ARG A 178 16.79 -41.43 21.48
C ARG A 178 15.55 -40.91 20.77
N THR A 179 14.38 -41.06 21.39
CA THR A 179 13.12 -40.54 20.83
C THR A 179 13.11 -39.02 20.79
N ALA A 180 13.62 -38.34 21.82
CA ALA A 180 13.76 -36.88 21.84
C ALA A 180 14.68 -36.38 20.72
N ARG A 181 15.83 -37.04 20.51
CA ARG A 181 16.79 -36.70 19.46
C ARG A 181 16.20 -36.90 18.07
N HIS A 182 15.52 -38.03 17.84
CA HIS A 182 14.84 -38.29 16.57
C HIS A 182 13.76 -37.24 16.28
N ASN A 183 12.94 -36.90 17.28
CA ASN A 183 11.93 -35.84 17.16
C ASN A 183 12.56 -34.47 16.88
N ALA A 184 13.72 -34.17 17.47
CA ALA A 184 14.45 -32.94 17.20
C ALA A 184 14.99 -32.90 15.76
N GLU A 185 15.49 -34.03 15.24
CA GLU A 185 15.96 -34.15 13.85
C GLU A 185 14.83 -33.95 12.85
N LEU A 186 13.66 -34.56 13.08
CA LEU A 186 12.47 -34.36 12.25
C LEU A 186 12.00 -32.90 12.25
N LYS A 187 11.97 -32.27 13.43
CA LYS A 187 11.63 -30.83 13.54
C LYS A 187 12.66 -29.98 12.78
N ALA A 188 13.94 -30.27 12.91
CA ALA A 188 14.99 -29.55 12.20
C ALA A 188 14.86 -29.70 10.67
N GLN A 189 14.49 -30.88 10.17
CA GLN A 189 14.21 -31.10 8.75
C GLN A 189 13.00 -30.29 8.28
N SER A 190 11.88 -30.37 9.01
CA SER A 190 10.67 -29.61 8.66
C SER A 190 10.89 -28.09 8.65
N LEU A 191 11.72 -27.57 9.57
CA LEU A 191 12.07 -26.16 9.62
C LEU A 191 12.97 -25.76 8.44
N LYS A 192 13.90 -26.63 8.03
CA LYS A 192 14.73 -26.38 6.84
C LYS A 192 13.88 -26.31 5.56
N GLU A 193 12.94 -27.24 5.40
CA GLU A 193 12.01 -27.23 4.27
C GLU A 193 11.14 -25.97 4.27
N ALA A 194 10.63 -25.57 5.44
CA ALA A 194 9.87 -24.33 5.59
C ALA A 194 10.70 -23.08 5.25
N LEU A 195 11.98 -23.04 5.64
CA LEU A 195 12.89 -21.94 5.29
C LEU A 195 13.13 -21.87 3.78
N ILE A 196 13.41 -23.00 3.12
CA ILE A 196 13.58 -23.05 1.66
C ILE A 196 12.29 -22.59 0.96
N GLY A 197 11.12 -23.03 1.45
CA GLY A 197 9.83 -22.57 0.94
C GLY A 197 9.62 -21.06 1.09
N ARG A 198 10.10 -20.46 2.19
CA ARG A 198 10.03 -19.02 2.39
C ARG A 198 11.02 -18.25 1.52
N ASP A 199 12.24 -18.75 1.36
CA ASP A 199 13.26 -18.11 0.52
C ASP A 199 12.83 -18.09 -0.95
N THR A 200 12.26 -19.18 -1.45
CA THR A 200 11.71 -19.24 -2.81
C THR A 200 10.54 -18.26 -3.00
N GLN A 201 9.64 -18.12 -2.02
CA GLN A 201 8.59 -17.10 -2.06
C GLN A 201 9.15 -15.68 -2.09
N LEU A 202 10.18 -15.40 -1.29
CA LEU A 202 10.82 -14.08 -1.27
C LEU A 202 11.51 -13.77 -2.61
N GLN A 203 12.13 -14.77 -3.24
CA GLN A 203 12.72 -14.63 -4.58
C GLN A 203 11.65 -14.30 -5.62
N GLN A 204 10.52 -15.01 -5.63
CA GLN A 204 9.40 -14.73 -6.55
C GLN A 204 8.88 -13.29 -6.39
N ILE A 205 8.67 -12.85 -5.15
CA ILE A 205 8.21 -11.47 -4.87
C ILE A 205 9.25 -10.44 -5.34
N ALA A 206 10.54 -10.73 -5.17
CA ALA A 206 11.61 -9.84 -5.64
C ALA A 206 11.63 -9.74 -7.18
N GLU A 207 11.48 -10.85 -7.89
CA GLU A 207 11.40 -10.90 -9.35
C GLU A 207 10.16 -10.15 -9.88
N GLU A 208 8.99 -10.36 -9.27
CA GLU A 208 7.77 -9.62 -9.60
C GLU A 208 7.95 -8.12 -9.40
N LYS A 209 8.55 -7.71 -8.28
CA LYS A 209 8.83 -6.29 -8.01
C LYS A 209 9.78 -5.69 -9.05
N GLU A 210 10.79 -6.42 -9.47
CA GLU A 210 11.67 -5.97 -10.55
C GLU A 210 10.95 -5.86 -11.89
N HIS A 211 10.08 -6.82 -12.20
CA HIS A 211 9.27 -6.80 -13.40
C HIS A 211 8.38 -5.55 -13.45
N TRP A 212 7.65 -5.27 -12.37
CA TRP A 212 6.85 -4.05 -12.23
C TRP A 212 7.69 -2.77 -12.33
N ARG A 213 8.89 -2.77 -11.75
CA ARG A 213 9.80 -1.62 -11.84
C ARG A 213 10.22 -1.33 -13.29
N ARG A 214 10.53 -2.38 -14.07
CA ARG A 214 10.89 -2.25 -15.49
C ARG A 214 9.70 -1.75 -16.30
N ALA A 215 8.50 -2.32 -16.09
CA ALA A 215 7.27 -1.90 -16.75
C ALA A 215 6.96 -0.41 -16.49
N LEU A 216 7.09 0.06 -15.24
CA LEU A 216 6.86 1.47 -14.90
C LEU A 216 7.85 2.41 -15.58
N ILE A 217 9.12 2.00 -15.73
CA ILE A 217 10.12 2.80 -16.44
C ILE A 217 9.78 2.90 -17.93
N GLU A 218 9.34 1.81 -18.55
CA GLU A 218 8.91 1.82 -19.94
C GLU A 218 7.67 2.69 -20.16
N GLU A 219 6.69 2.59 -19.27
CA GLU A 219 5.50 3.43 -19.30
C GLU A 219 5.87 4.92 -19.20
N ARG A 220 6.73 5.27 -18.23
CA ARG A 220 7.23 6.65 -18.10
C ARG A 220 7.92 7.13 -19.38
N ARG A 221 8.76 6.30 -20.00
CA ARG A 221 9.39 6.64 -21.28
C ARG A 221 8.36 6.88 -22.38
N ARG A 222 7.33 6.03 -22.49
CA ARG A 222 6.23 6.22 -23.44
C ARG A 222 5.47 7.52 -23.17
N THR A 223 5.16 7.83 -21.90
CA THR A 223 4.49 9.08 -21.54
C THR A 223 5.34 10.31 -21.89
N THR A 224 6.64 10.27 -21.64
CA THR A 224 7.55 11.38 -22.01
C THR A 224 7.65 11.54 -23.52
N GLN A 225 7.68 10.45 -24.28
CA GLN A 225 7.67 10.50 -25.75
C GLN A 225 6.36 11.09 -26.28
N LEU A 226 5.21 10.64 -25.76
CA LEU A 226 3.90 11.19 -26.10
C LEU A 226 3.82 12.67 -25.77
N GLN A 227 4.33 13.08 -24.60
CA GLN A 227 4.33 14.47 -24.20
C GLN A 227 5.23 15.33 -25.09
N ALA A 228 6.41 14.84 -25.47
CA ALA A 228 7.27 15.54 -26.42
C ALA A 228 6.61 15.70 -27.80
N VAL A 229 5.85 14.69 -28.26
CA VAL A 229 5.06 14.79 -29.49
C VAL A 229 3.92 15.80 -29.33
N LEU A 230 3.22 15.81 -28.20
CA LEU A 230 2.18 16.80 -27.92
C LEU A 230 2.74 18.22 -27.85
N ASP A 231 3.92 18.41 -27.25
CA ASP A 231 4.59 19.71 -27.19
C ASP A 231 4.95 20.23 -28.59
N GLN A 232 5.35 19.35 -29.51
CA GLN A 232 5.58 19.72 -30.92
C GLN A 232 4.30 20.23 -31.60
N TYR A 233 3.14 19.69 -31.23
CA TYR A 233 1.84 20.07 -31.81
C TYR A 233 1.06 21.09 -30.97
N ALA A 234 1.55 21.47 -29.78
CA ALA A 234 0.85 22.35 -28.85
C ALA A 234 0.48 23.70 -29.47
N GLY A 235 1.36 24.25 -30.32
CA GLY A 235 1.08 25.49 -31.04
C GLY A 235 -0.09 25.36 -32.03
N ILE A 236 -0.19 24.23 -32.74
CA ILE A 236 -1.30 23.96 -33.66
C ILE A 236 -2.60 23.70 -32.89
N VAL A 237 -2.53 22.95 -31.78
CA VAL A 237 -3.69 22.72 -30.91
C VAL A 237 -4.21 24.04 -30.33
N ALA A 238 -3.32 24.90 -29.82
CA ALA A 238 -3.68 26.23 -29.33
C ALA A 238 -4.23 27.13 -30.46
N PHE A 239 -3.70 27.00 -31.68
CA PHE A 239 -4.21 27.70 -32.85
C PHE A 239 -5.58 27.17 -33.31
N MET A 240 -5.89 25.90 -33.14
CA MET A 240 -7.18 25.32 -33.52
C MET A 240 -8.26 25.49 -32.46
N ASN A 241 -7.90 25.86 -31.23
CA ASN A 241 -8.85 26.04 -30.14
C ASN A 241 -9.78 27.23 -30.40
N PRO A 242 -11.12 27.03 -30.47
CA PRO A 242 -12.08 28.11 -30.68
C PRO A 242 -12.14 29.10 -29.51
N ASP A 243 -11.80 28.66 -28.30
CA ASP A 243 -11.85 29.45 -27.07
C ASP A 243 -10.59 30.28 -26.85
N ASN A 244 -9.55 30.09 -27.67
CA ASN A 244 -8.32 30.88 -27.59
C ASN A 244 -8.53 32.25 -28.27
N PRO A 245 -8.42 33.38 -27.55
CA PRO A 245 -8.59 34.72 -28.13
C PRO A 245 -7.51 35.06 -29.18
N LEU A 246 -6.36 34.37 -29.15
CA LEU A 246 -5.27 34.55 -30.11
C LEU A 246 -5.43 33.68 -31.37
N SER A 247 -6.44 32.81 -31.42
CA SER A 247 -6.71 31.96 -32.58
C SER A 247 -7.65 32.68 -33.55
N PRO A 248 -7.18 33.08 -34.75
CA PRO A 248 -8.03 33.75 -35.72
C PRO A 248 -9.04 32.77 -36.33
N PRO A 249 -10.34 33.11 -36.38
CA PRO A 249 -11.38 32.23 -36.92
C PRO A 249 -11.18 31.91 -38.40
N GLU A 250 -10.68 32.86 -39.20
CA GLU A 250 -10.33 32.65 -40.61
C GLU A 250 -9.19 31.62 -40.77
N GLY A 251 -8.22 31.62 -39.85
CA GLY A 251 -7.10 30.69 -39.85
C GLY A 251 -7.54 29.25 -39.53
N ARG A 252 -8.42 29.07 -38.55
CA ARG A 252 -9.01 27.74 -38.23
C ARG A 252 -9.80 27.17 -39.41
N ARG A 253 -10.59 28.03 -40.07
CA ARG A 253 -11.35 27.66 -41.27
C ARG A 253 -10.44 27.25 -42.42
N LEU A 254 -9.31 27.93 -42.58
CA LEU A 254 -8.31 27.59 -43.60
C LEU A 254 -7.72 26.19 -43.35
N VAL A 255 -7.35 25.87 -42.11
CA VAL A 255 -6.83 24.55 -41.76
C VAL A 255 -7.91 23.47 -41.96
N SER A 256 -9.16 23.75 -41.58
CA SER A 256 -10.28 22.82 -41.80
C SER A 256 -10.51 22.57 -43.30
N ALA A 257 -10.53 23.64 -44.11
CA ALA A 257 -10.64 23.54 -45.56
C ALA A 257 -9.49 22.74 -46.17
N TRP A 258 -8.26 22.93 -45.67
CA TRP A 258 -7.11 22.15 -46.11
C TRP A 258 -7.29 20.66 -45.78
N CYS A 259 -7.67 20.33 -44.55
CA CYS A 259 -7.91 18.95 -44.11
C CYS A 259 -8.99 18.26 -44.97
N ASP A 260 -10.12 18.92 -45.19
CA ASP A 260 -11.26 18.37 -45.93
C ASP A 260 -10.98 18.23 -47.42
N LEU A 261 -10.34 19.23 -48.03
CA LEU A 261 -10.08 19.22 -49.47
C LEU A 261 -8.90 18.31 -49.85
N THR A 262 -7.87 18.20 -49.00
CA THR A 262 -6.65 17.44 -49.33
C THR A 262 -6.51 16.11 -48.58
N GLU A 263 -7.51 15.72 -47.78
CA GLU A 263 -7.46 14.56 -46.88
C GLU A 263 -6.21 14.58 -45.98
N ASN A 264 -5.93 15.74 -45.36
CA ASN A 264 -4.70 16.01 -44.59
C ASN A 264 -3.41 15.95 -45.42
N GLY A 265 -3.48 16.36 -46.69
CA GLY A 265 -2.33 16.50 -47.58
C GLY A 265 -1.92 15.24 -48.33
N THR A 266 -2.75 14.20 -48.33
CA THR A 266 -2.53 12.96 -49.10
C THR A 266 -2.97 13.10 -50.56
N LEU A 267 -3.93 13.98 -50.85
CA LEU A 267 -4.52 14.16 -52.18
C LEU A 267 -4.14 15.50 -52.81
N ASP A 268 -3.73 15.49 -54.09
CA ASP A 268 -3.52 16.69 -54.89
C ASP A 268 -4.77 17.04 -55.71
N LEU A 269 -5.53 17.98 -55.16
CA LEU A 269 -6.82 18.43 -55.68
C LEU A 269 -6.81 18.86 -57.15
N VAL A 270 -5.71 19.47 -57.59
CA VAL A 270 -5.66 20.13 -58.91
C VAL A 270 -5.34 19.12 -60.00
N THR A 271 -4.47 18.15 -59.72
CA THR A 271 -4.09 17.12 -60.68
C THR A 271 -5.18 16.07 -60.87
N ASP A 272 -5.87 15.68 -59.79
CA ASP A 272 -6.80 14.55 -59.84
C ASP A 272 -8.16 14.91 -60.45
N THR A 273 -8.61 16.15 -60.27
CA THR A 273 -9.95 16.58 -60.74
C THR A 273 -9.91 17.43 -62.01
N GLY A 274 -8.74 17.98 -62.38
CA GLY A 274 -8.60 18.95 -63.48
C GLY A 274 -9.32 20.28 -63.25
N ILE A 275 -9.90 20.49 -62.07
CA ILE A 275 -10.63 21.70 -61.67
C ILE A 275 -9.69 22.58 -60.83
N GLY A 276 -9.63 23.86 -61.16
CA GLY A 276 -8.77 24.81 -60.45
C GLY A 276 -9.13 24.96 -58.96
N LEU A 277 -8.10 25.07 -58.11
CA LEU A 277 -8.21 25.19 -56.65
C LEU A 277 -9.23 26.25 -56.18
N LYS A 278 -9.37 27.36 -56.93
CA LYS A 278 -10.31 28.44 -56.63
C LYS A 278 -11.76 27.97 -56.56
N VAL A 279 -12.16 27.07 -57.47
CA VAL A 279 -13.54 26.55 -57.55
C VAL A 279 -13.83 25.62 -56.38
N HIS A 280 -12.86 24.79 -55.99
CA HIS A 280 -12.97 23.93 -54.81
C HIS A 280 -13.06 24.74 -53.53
N CYS A 281 -12.21 25.76 -53.37
CA CYS A 281 -12.28 26.68 -52.23
C CYS A 281 -13.62 27.40 -52.15
N GLN A 282 -14.15 27.87 -53.29
CA GLN A 282 -15.43 28.56 -53.34
C GLN A 282 -16.59 27.63 -52.97
N ARG A 283 -16.64 26.43 -53.53
CA ARG A 283 -17.68 25.43 -53.21
C ARG A 283 -17.65 25.04 -51.73
N TRP A 284 -16.47 24.79 -51.17
CA TRP A 284 -16.34 24.44 -49.76
C TRP A 284 -16.78 25.59 -48.84
N LEU A 285 -16.37 26.82 -49.13
CA LEU A 285 -16.80 28.00 -48.37
C LEU A 285 -18.32 28.20 -48.46
N ASP A 286 -18.89 28.06 -49.66
CA ASP A 286 -20.33 28.20 -49.88
C ASP A 286 -21.13 27.10 -49.15
N GLN A 287 -20.62 25.87 -49.07
CA GLN A 287 -21.24 24.76 -48.35
C GLN A 287 -21.22 24.92 -46.82
N HIS A 288 -20.11 25.41 -46.25
CA HIS A 288 -19.95 25.48 -44.79
C HIS A 288 -20.35 26.84 -44.18
N PHE A 289 -20.30 27.93 -44.94
CA PHE A 289 -20.50 29.29 -44.43
C PHE A 289 -21.44 30.16 -45.27
N GLY A 290 -22.02 29.62 -46.34
CA GLY A 290 -22.87 30.36 -47.27
C GLY A 290 -22.08 31.24 -48.25
N GLN A 291 -22.78 32.10 -48.98
CA GLN A 291 -22.24 32.79 -50.16
C GLN A 291 -20.95 33.58 -49.85
N SER A 292 -19.85 33.12 -50.43
CA SER A 292 -18.51 33.60 -50.10
C SER A 292 -18.11 34.86 -50.89
N LEU A 293 -17.48 35.81 -50.19
CA LEU A 293 -16.89 36.99 -50.83
C LEU A 293 -15.67 36.60 -51.66
N ASN A 294 -15.56 37.15 -52.87
CA ASN A 294 -14.42 36.88 -53.78
C ASN A 294 -13.05 37.16 -53.14
N SER A 295 -12.97 38.12 -52.23
CA SER A 295 -11.74 38.43 -51.47
C SER A 295 -11.35 37.30 -50.51
N VAL A 296 -12.31 36.65 -49.86
CA VAL A 296 -12.08 35.51 -48.96
C VAL A 296 -11.66 34.28 -49.76
N VAL A 297 -12.37 33.97 -50.86
CA VAL A 297 -12.01 32.88 -51.77
C VAL A 297 -10.58 33.05 -52.30
N SER A 298 -10.19 34.27 -52.66
CA SER A 298 -8.84 34.55 -53.16
C SER A 298 -7.75 34.37 -52.09
N ARG A 299 -8.01 34.78 -50.84
CA ARG A 299 -7.10 34.54 -49.70
C ARG A 299 -6.94 33.05 -49.39
N PHE A 300 -8.03 32.29 -49.40
CA PHE A 300 -8.02 30.83 -49.21
C PHE A 300 -7.24 30.12 -50.32
N THR A 301 -7.53 30.45 -51.57
CA THR A 301 -6.84 29.87 -52.74
C THR A 301 -5.34 30.17 -52.69
N TRP A 302 -4.95 31.39 -52.28
CA TRP A 302 -3.55 31.78 -52.16
C TRP A 302 -2.81 30.98 -51.08
N ALA A 303 -3.42 30.86 -49.89
CA ALA A 303 -2.82 30.15 -48.76
C ALA A 303 -2.75 28.63 -48.99
N LEU A 304 -3.77 28.03 -49.59
CA LEU A 304 -3.80 26.60 -49.91
C LEU A 304 -2.94 26.23 -51.14
N GLY A 305 -2.70 27.17 -52.05
CA GLY A 305 -1.82 26.97 -53.23
C GLY A 305 -0.32 27.11 -52.93
N TRP A 306 0.05 27.46 -51.70
CA TRP A 306 1.44 27.64 -51.27
C TRP A 306 2.34 26.39 -51.42
N PRO A 307 1.87 25.15 -51.14
CA PRO A 307 2.67 23.93 -51.32
C PRO A 307 3.12 23.69 -52.77
N ALA A 308 2.24 23.96 -53.75
CA ALA A 308 2.54 23.81 -55.17
C ALA A 308 3.58 24.84 -55.68
N ARG A 309 3.68 26.01 -55.04
CA ARG A 309 4.65 27.06 -55.41
C ARG A 309 6.09 26.72 -55.04
N LYS A 310 6.32 25.92 -53.99
CA LYS A 310 7.67 25.53 -53.55
C LYS A 310 8.31 24.43 -54.41
N ARG A 311 7.54 23.68 -55.19
CA ARG A 311 8.04 22.62 -56.09
C ARG A 311 8.15 23.05 -57.56
N GLY A 312 8.25 24.35 -57.85
CA GLY A 312 8.50 24.84 -59.22
C GLY A 312 7.27 24.87 -60.14
N GLY A 313 6.06 24.89 -59.60
CA GLY A 313 4.84 25.10 -60.40
C GLY A 313 4.80 26.52 -60.95
N ALA A 314 5.04 26.68 -62.26
CA ALA A 314 4.94 27.93 -62.98
C ALA A 314 3.52 28.53 -62.81
N VAL A 315 3.44 29.70 -62.19
CA VAL A 315 2.24 30.55 -62.29
C VAL A 315 2.30 31.18 -63.69
N ALA A 316 1.54 30.62 -64.63
CA ALA A 316 1.37 31.21 -65.96
C ALA A 316 0.84 32.64 -65.80
N ARG A 317 1.70 33.63 -66.07
CA ARG A 317 1.27 35.02 -66.24
C ARG A 317 0.46 35.10 -67.54
N TYR A 318 -0.78 35.57 -67.45
CA TYR A 318 -1.53 35.95 -68.65
C TYR A 318 -0.77 37.07 -69.40
N PRO A 319 -0.59 36.98 -70.72
CA PRO A 319 -0.03 38.09 -71.48
C PRO A 319 -1.01 39.26 -71.51
N GLU A 320 -0.51 40.47 -71.23
CA GLU A 320 -1.23 41.72 -71.38
C GLU A 320 -1.77 41.87 -72.81
N LYS A 321 -3.07 42.15 -72.92
CA LYS A 321 -3.69 42.60 -74.17
C LYS A 321 -3.06 43.94 -74.55
N LYS A 322 -2.22 43.95 -75.59
CA LYS A 322 -1.89 45.19 -76.30
C LYS A 322 -3.09 45.61 -77.15
N MET A 323 -3.50 46.87 -76.99
CA MET A 323 -4.30 47.62 -77.95
C MET A 323 -3.55 47.76 -79.27
#